data_AF-A0A068RR24-F1
#
_entry.id   AF-A0A068RR24-F1
#
_cell.length_a   1.000
_cell.length_b   1.000
_cell.length_c   1.000
_cell.angle_alpha   90.00
_cell.angle_beta   90.00
_cell.angle_gamma   90.00
#
_symmetry.space_group_name_H-M   'P 1'
#
loop_
_entity.id
_entity.type
_entity.pdbx_description
1 polymer ?
#
loop_
_entity_poly.entity_id
_entity_poly.type
_entity_poly.pdbx_seq_one_letter_code
_entity_poly.pdbx_strand_id
1 'polypeptide(L)'
;MSNFVQGFLGMARHGMAFLTTDPIANLPYFAVVVFPAVIFFSAVVQMLYHLGALQWVSTRFAVIFIKLFQVSGVEAIVAAASPFLGQGESSLLVRPYLRYATRAELHQIMTSGFATVAGSMLAGYMALGVSGEALLTSCIMSIPCSLMVSKIRYPETQESLTRHEIKIPPADPSDRSSNLLHALANGGSIGISVVLCMASNIIAILSLLYAINAGLTWLGHFVNIQELSLQMITGYIFVPMAWLMGVDNGDLVKVGQLMATKIWANEYMAYQEMMTTYAGQLSERSTLVATYALCGFANVPGMGMQIGVLGSLAPGRTGDISRLVVSAMICGFISTCISAAMAGMLS
;
A
#
# COMPACT_ATOMS: atom_id res chain seq x y z
N MET A 1 0.09 18.42 8.65
CA MET A 1 -0.83 17.45 8.00
C MET A 1 -0.80 16.09 8.71
N SER A 2 0.37 15.52 9.01
CA SER A 2 0.52 14.27 9.77
C SER A 2 -0.32 14.22 11.06
N ASN A 3 -0.22 15.23 11.93
CA ASN A 3 -0.97 15.30 13.19
C ASN A 3 -2.50 15.31 13.00
N PHE A 4 -3.00 15.92 11.92
CA PHE A 4 -4.43 15.90 11.61
C PHE A 4 -4.89 14.49 11.23
N VAL A 5 -4.12 13.81 10.38
CA VAL A 5 -4.44 12.44 9.95
C VAL A 5 -4.40 11.48 11.15
N GLN A 6 -3.39 11.61 12.01
CA GLN A 6 -3.29 10.81 13.23
C GLN A 6 -4.46 11.05 14.18
N GLY A 7 -4.81 12.31 14.42
CA GLY A 7 -5.96 12.67 15.27
C GLY A 7 -7.27 12.16 14.70
N PHE A 8 -7.47 12.29 13.39
CA PHE A 8 -8.69 11.85 12.71
C PHE A 8 -8.85 10.33 12.74
N LEU A 9 -7.82 9.57 12.36
CA LEU A 9 -7.88 8.11 12.37
C LEU A 9 -7.92 7.55 13.79
N GLY A 10 -7.34 8.25 14.76
CA GLY A 10 -7.44 7.92 16.18
C GLY A 10 -8.88 7.91 16.71
N MET A 11 -9.81 8.62 16.07
CA MET A 11 -11.23 8.61 16.46
C MET A 11 -11.88 7.23 16.33
N ALA A 12 -11.35 6.37 15.45
CA ALA A 12 -11.81 4.98 15.32
C ALA A 12 -11.68 4.19 16.64
N ARG A 13 -10.77 4.61 17.53
CA ARG A 13 -10.59 4.02 18.85
C ARG A 13 -11.85 4.10 19.71
N HIS A 14 -12.67 5.15 19.58
CA HIS A 14 -13.93 5.24 20.33
C HIS A 14 -14.90 4.12 19.96
N GLY A 15 -14.96 3.75 18.67
CA GLY A 15 -15.74 2.60 18.22
C GLY A 15 -15.19 1.27 18.77
N MET A 16 -13.85 1.12 18.77
CA MET A 16 -13.21 -0.08 19.31
C MET A 16 -13.39 -0.22 20.83
N ALA A 17 -13.29 0.89 21.57
CA ALA A 17 -13.50 0.92 23.02
C ALA A 17 -14.93 0.54 23.40
N PHE A 18 -15.92 0.96 22.60
CA PHE A 18 -17.31 0.57 22.77
C PHE A 18 -17.54 -0.93 22.55
N LEU A 19 -16.91 -1.52 21.52
CA LEU A 19 -17.04 -2.95 21.22
C LEU A 19 -16.29 -3.86 22.19
N THR A 20 -15.26 -3.34 22.85
CA THR A 20 -14.42 -4.10 23.76
C THR A 20 -14.41 -3.47 25.13
N THR A 21 -13.40 -2.65 25.44
CA THR A 21 -13.29 -1.74 26.59
C THR A 21 -12.13 -0.76 26.31
N ASP A 22 -12.04 0.33 27.07
CA ASP A 22 -10.92 1.28 26.96
C ASP A 22 -9.52 0.63 27.08
N PRO A 23 -9.27 -0.29 28.04
CA PRO A 23 -7.97 -0.97 28.12
C PRO A 23 -7.63 -1.76 26.86
N ILE A 24 -8.60 -2.48 26.28
CA ILE A 24 -8.37 -3.28 25.08
C ILE A 24 -8.11 -2.36 23.88
N ALA A 25 -8.87 -1.27 23.73
CA ALA A 25 -8.71 -0.32 22.64
C ALA A 25 -7.38 0.48 22.70
N ASN A 26 -6.66 0.43 23.83
CA ASN A 26 -5.34 1.02 24.00
C ASN A 26 -4.18 0.08 23.67
N LEU A 27 -4.45 -1.21 23.43
CA LEU A 27 -3.37 -2.17 23.21
C LEU A 27 -2.66 -1.87 21.88
N PRO A 28 -1.31 -1.90 21.84
CA PRO A 28 -0.52 -1.60 20.65
C PRO A 28 -0.50 -2.77 19.64
N TYR A 29 -1.56 -3.58 19.61
CA TYR A 29 -1.65 -4.70 18.68
C TYR A 29 -2.16 -4.24 17.32
N PHE A 30 -1.55 -4.77 16.26
CA PHE A 30 -1.88 -4.43 14.87
C PHE A 30 -3.40 -4.44 14.61
N ALA A 31 -4.09 -5.53 14.97
CA ALA A 31 -5.52 -5.67 14.75
C ALA A 31 -6.37 -4.65 15.54
N VAL A 32 -5.92 -4.23 16.71
CA VAL A 32 -6.64 -3.27 17.57
C VAL A 32 -6.51 -1.85 17.04
N VAL A 33 -5.34 -1.49 16.50
CA VAL A 33 -5.07 -0.14 15.99
C VAL A 33 -5.54 0.03 14.55
N VAL A 34 -5.23 -0.95 13.69
CA VAL A 34 -5.40 -0.83 12.23
C VAL A 34 -6.82 -1.16 11.79
N PHE A 35 -7.44 -2.23 12.29
CA PHE A 35 -8.74 -2.68 11.75
C PHE A 35 -9.85 -1.65 11.96
N PRO A 36 -9.99 -1.01 13.15
CA PRO A 36 -10.97 0.05 13.33
C PRO A 36 -10.69 1.25 12.43
N ALA A 37 -9.42 1.63 12.26
CA ALA A 37 -9.02 2.74 11.40
C ALA A 37 -9.40 2.48 9.93
N VAL A 38 -9.20 1.27 9.43
CA VAL A 38 -9.60 0.86 8.06
C VAL A 38 -11.12 0.91 7.88
N ILE A 39 -11.89 0.38 8.84
CA ILE A 39 -13.36 0.38 8.77
C ILE A 39 -13.89 1.81 8.82
N PHE A 40 -13.40 2.62 9.75
CA PHE A 40 -13.78 4.02 9.91
C PHE A 40 -13.43 4.84 8.66
N PHE A 41 -12.22 4.67 8.14
CA PHE A 41 -11.78 5.39 6.95
C PHE A 41 -12.57 4.98 5.71
N SER A 42 -12.87 3.69 5.53
CA SER A 42 -13.73 3.21 4.44
C SER A 42 -15.15 3.79 4.50
N ALA A 43 -15.72 3.91 5.69
CA ALA A 43 -17.01 4.56 5.92
C ALA A 43 -16.99 6.05 5.54
N VAL A 44 -15.94 6.78 5.94
CA VAL A 44 -15.75 8.20 5.61
C VAL A 44 -15.54 8.40 4.11
N VAL A 45 -14.72 7.58 3.47
CA VAL A 45 -14.45 7.66 2.02
C VAL A 45 -15.74 7.49 1.23
N GLN A 46 -16.58 6.51 1.58
CA GLN A 46 -17.87 6.32 0.92
C GLN A 46 -18.86 7.45 1.18
N MET A 47 -18.84 8.03 2.38
CA MET A 47 -19.61 9.22 2.70
C MET A 47 -19.18 10.42 1.83
N LEU A 48 -17.87 10.66 1.70
CA LEU A 48 -17.31 11.72 0.84
C LEU A 48 -17.56 11.47 -0.64
N TYR A 49 -17.59 10.21 -1.07
CA TYR A 49 -17.97 9.80 -2.41
C TYR A 49 -19.45 10.08 -2.67
N HIS A 50 -20.35 9.80 -1.72
CA HIS A 50 -21.77 10.13 -1.86
C HIS A 50 -22.02 11.64 -1.95
N LEU A 51 -21.27 12.44 -1.18
CA LEU A 51 -21.35 13.91 -1.19
C LEU A 51 -20.76 14.56 -2.46
N GLY A 52 -20.05 13.82 -3.31
CA GLY A 52 -19.38 14.37 -4.49
C GLY A 52 -18.03 15.04 -4.18
N ALA A 53 -17.63 15.14 -2.91
CA ALA A 53 -16.40 15.80 -2.50
C ALA A 53 -15.17 15.07 -3.02
N LEU A 54 -15.17 13.73 -2.94
CA LEU A 54 -14.04 12.92 -3.37
C LEU A 54 -13.86 12.94 -4.88
N GLN A 55 -14.96 12.94 -5.65
CA GLN A 55 -14.94 13.10 -7.10
C GLN A 55 -14.44 14.50 -7.47
N TRP A 56 -14.88 15.53 -6.75
CA TRP A 56 -14.42 16.90 -6.99
C TRP A 56 -12.90 17.01 -6.80
N VAL A 57 -12.38 16.53 -5.66
CA VAL A 57 -10.93 16.55 -5.38
C VAL A 57 -10.17 15.73 -6.43
N SER A 58 -10.57 14.47 -6.63
CA SER A 58 -9.86 13.55 -7.54
C SER A 58 -9.85 14.06 -8.97
N THR A 59 -10.95 14.65 -9.45
CA THR A 59 -11.01 15.19 -10.83
C THR A 59 -10.10 16.39 -10.99
N ARG A 60 -9.99 17.26 -9.98
CA ARG A 60 -9.11 18.44 -10.02
C ARG A 60 -7.64 18.05 -10.01
N PHE A 61 -7.25 17.12 -9.14
CA PHE A 61 -5.87 16.61 -9.10
C PHE A 61 -5.52 15.77 -10.32
N ALA A 62 -6.47 14.95 -10.83
CA ALA A 62 -6.26 14.16 -12.03
C ALA A 62 -5.93 15.01 -13.27
N VAL A 63 -6.46 16.24 -13.38
CA VAL A 63 -6.09 17.17 -14.48
C VAL A 63 -4.58 17.47 -14.48
N ILE A 64 -3.96 17.56 -13.30
CA ILE A 64 -2.51 17.76 -13.19
C ILE A 64 -1.78 16.55 -13.78
N PHE A 65 -2.18 15.34 -13.39
CA PHE A 65 -1.55 14.12 -13.89
C PHE A 65 -1.78 13.90 -15.39
N ILE A 66 -2.98 14.18 -15.90
CA ILE A 66 -3.27 14.10 -17.34
C ILE A 66 -2.41 15.09 -18.13
N LYS A 67 -2.29 16.34 -17.65
CA LYS A 67 -1.50 17.37 -18.34
C LYS A 67 0.01 17.11 -18.28
N LEU A 68 0.52 16.66 -17.14
CA LEU A 68 1.95 16.46 -16.94
C LEU A 68 2.46 15.13 -17.52
N PHE A 69 1.69 14.05 -17.33
CA PHE A 69 2.15 12.69 -17.67
C PHE A 69 1.42 12.09 -18.88
N GLN A 70 0.41 12.76 -19.43
CA GLN A 70 -0.39 12.29 -20.57
C GLN A 70 -0.99 10.88 -20.38
N VAL A 71 -1.33 10.56 -19.13
CA VAL A 71 -1.94 9.29 -18.72
C VAL A 71 -3.46 9.34 -18.90
N SER A 72 -4.13 8.18 -18.85
CA SER A 72 -5.58 8.13 -18.97
C SER A 72 -6.28 8.73 -17.73
N GLY A 73 -7.56 9.07 -17.88
CA GLY A 73 -8.36 9.62 -16.78
C GLY A 73 -8.46 8.67 -15.58
N VAL A 74 -8.53 7.36 -15.82
CA VAL A 74 -8.57 6.33 -14.76
C VAL A 74 -7.26 6.28 -14.00
N GLU A 75 -6.13 6.25 -14.73
CA GLU A 75 -4.80 6.24 -14.13
C GLU A 75 -4.55 7.51 -13.31
N ALA A 76 -4.98 8.65 -13.83
CA ALA A 76 -4.86 9.94 -13.15
C ALA A 76 -5.68 10.03 -11.86
N ILE A 77 -6.89 9.47 -11.84
CA ILE A 77 -7.72 9.39 -10.62
C ILE A 77 -7.02 8.52 -9.56
N VAL A 78 -6.54 7.33 -9.94
CA VAL A 78 -5.84 6.45 -9.00
C VAL A 78 -4.56 7.10 -8.51
N ALA A 79 -3.74 7.65 -9.41
CA ALA A 79 -2.51 8.35 -9.06
C ALA A 79 -2.77 9.51 -8.07
N ALA A 80 -3.84 10.29 -8.28
CA ALA A 80 -4.22 11.37 -7.37
C ALA A 80 -4.73 10.87 -6.00
N ALA A 81 -5.36 9.71 -5.96
CA ALA A 81 -5.98 9.16 -4.75
C ALA A 81 -5.03 8.29 -3.91
N SER A 82 -4.10 7.56 -4.55
CA SER A 82 -3.20 6.60 -3.91
C SER A 82 -2.31 7.13 -2.78
N PRO A 83 -1.94 8.43 -2.69
CA PRO A 83 -1.25 8.95 -1.51
C PRO A 83 -2.09 8.92 -0.23
N PHE A 84 -3.41 8.90 -0.37
CA PHE A 84 -4.37 9.00 0.74
C PHE A 84 -5.12 7.69 0.95
N LEU A 85 -5.42 6.98 -0.13
CA LEU A 85 -6.20 5.75 -0.15
C LEU A 85 -5.29 4.55 -0.44
N GLY A 86 -5.48 3.48 0.31
CA GLY A 86 -4.79 2.21 0.08
C GLY A 86 -5.18 1.54 -1.23
N GLN A 87 -4.47 0.48 -1.58
CA GLN A 87 -4.73 -0.31 -2.79
C GLN A 87 -6.17 -0.85 -2.88
N GLY A 88 -6.78 -1.23 -1.74
CA GLY A 88 -8.17 -1.67 -1.71
C GLY A 88 -9.17 -0.55 -1.95
N GLU A 89 -9.00 0.58 -1.25
CA GLU A 89 -9.90 1.74 -1.30
C GLU A 89 -9.80 2.48 -2.63
N SER A 90 -8.60 2.63 -3.17
CA SER A 90 -8.34 3.25 -4.49
C SER A 90 -9.06 2.49 -5.61
N SER A 91 -9.16 1.17 -5.50
CA SER A 91 -9.84 0.32 -6.48
C SER A 91 -11.35 0.58 -6.56
N LEU A 92 -11.97 1.01 -5.45
CA LEU A 92 -13.40 1.35 -5.41
C LEU A 92 -13.70 2.60 -6.24
N LEU A 93 -12.81 3.59 -6.24
CA LEU A 93 -12.99 4.82 -7.01
C LEU A 93 -13.06 4.56 -8.51
N VAL A 94 -12.33 3.55 -8.96
CA VAL A 94 -12.25 3.20 -10.38
C VAL A 94 -13.06 1.97 -10.75
N ARG A 95 -13.86 1.42 -9.82
CA ARG A 95 -14.71 0.25 -10.04
C ARG A 95 -15.51 0.31 -11.37
N PRO A 96 -16.16 1.43 -11.75
CA PRO A 96 -16.93 1.49 -13.01
C PRO A 96 -16.08 1.27 -14.26
N TYR A 97 -14.77 1.56 -14.17
CA TYR A 97 -13.81 1.52 -15.27
C TYR A 97 -13.01 0.21 -15.33
N LEU A 98 -12.85 -0.51 -14.22
CA LEU A 98 -12.00 -1.71 -14.16
C LEU A 98 -12.36 -2.76 -15.22
N ARG A 99 -13.66 -2.91 -15.54
CA ARG A 99 -14.11 -3.83 -16.59
C ARG A 99 -13.60 -3.46 -17.99
N TYR A 100 -13.41 -2.17 -18.24
CA TYR A 100 -13.03 -1.63 -19.54
C TYR A 100 -11.56 -1.20 -19.62
N ALA A 101 -10.86 -1.19 -18.50
CA ALA A 101 -9.47 -0.76 -18.43
C ALA A 101 -8.57 -1.64 -19.32
N THR A 102 -7.63 -1.02 -20.02
CA THR A 102 -6.60 -1.74 -20.77
C THR A 102 -5.68 -2.48 -19.79
N ARG A 103 -4.88 -3.42 -20.29
CA ARG A 103 -3.93 -4.15 -19.42
C ARG A 103 -2.85 -3.21 -18.87
N ALA A 104 -2.51 -2.15 -19.60
CA ALA A 104 -1.56 -1.13 -19.17
C ALA A 104 -2.14 -0.25 -18.06
N GLU A 105 -3.40 0.16 -18.19
CA GLU A 105 -4.12 0.87 -17.13
C GLU A 105 -4.26 0.00 -15.88
N LEU A 106 -4.65 -1.27 -16.01
CA LEU A 106 -4.71 -2.19 -14.87
C LEU A 106 -3.34 -2.36 -14.21
N HIS A 107 -2.26 -2.51 -14.99
CA HIS A 107 -0.90 -2.59 -14.44
C HIS A 107 -0.54 -1.32 -13.65
N GLN A 108 -0.87 -0.14 -14.17
CA GLN A 108 -0.60 1.13 -13.49
C GLN A 108 -1.42 1.27 -12.20
N ILE A 109 -2.71 0.96 -12.22
CA ILE A 109 -3.59 1.02 -11.05
C ILE A 109 -3.01 0.17 -9.92
N MET A 110 -2.61 -1.06 -10.25
CA MET A 110 -1.99 -1.99 -9.31
C MET A 110 -0.63 -1.48 -8.82
N THR A 111 0.22 -0.99 -9.73
CA THR A 111 1.56 -0.46 -9.40
C THR A 111 1.46 0.73 -8.45
N SER A 112 0.51 1.64 -8.68
CA SER A 112 0.24 2.79 -7.81
C SER A 112 -0.15 2.33 -6.40
N GLY A 113 -1.04 1.33 -6.29
CA GLY A 113 -1.42 0.76 -5.01
C GLY A 113 -0.26 0.09 -4.25
N PHE A 114 0.69 -0.53 -4.96
CA PHE A 114 1.90 -1.11 -4.36
C PHE A 114 2.95 -0.07 -3.96
N ALA A 115 2.99 1.07 -4.65
CA ALA A 115 3.98 2.11 -4.43
C ALA A 115 3.66 3.03 -3.24
N THR A 116 2.46 2.93 -2.66
CA THR A 116 2.03 3.74 -1.50
C THR A 116 1.49 2.89 -0.37
N VAL A 117 1.29 3.52 0.79
CA VAL A 117 0.52 2.95 1.90
C VAL A 117 -0.81 3.67 2.05
N ALA A 118 -1.77 3.01 2.67
CA ALA A 118 -3.06 3.58 2.97
C ALA A 118 -2.95 4.63 4.08
N GLY A 119 -3.74 5.71 3.98
CA GLY A 119 -3.89 6.65 5.08
C GLY A 119 -4.28 5.96 6.38
N SER A 120 -5.19 4.98 6.31
CA SER A 120 -5.64 4.16 7.44
C SER A 120 -4.53 3.39 8.16
N MET A 121 -3.42 3.06 7.48
CA MET A 121 -2.26 2.38 8.07
C MET A 121 -1.28 3.32 8.75
N LEU A 122 -1.30 4.62 8.43
CA LEU A 122 -0.38 5.61 9.00
C LEU A 122 -0.45 5.62 10.53
N ALA A 123 -1.66 5.48 11.11
CA ALA A 123 -1.84 5.41 12.55
C ALA A 123 -1.06 4.24 13.18
N GLY A 124 -1.01 3.08 12.50
CA GLY A 124 -0.26 1.92 12.94
C GLY A 124 1.25 2.15 12.91
N TYR A 125 1.79 2.69 11.81
CA TYR A 125 3.22 2.97 11.71
C TYR A 125 3.68 4.06 12.67
N MET A 126 2.86 5.10 12.86
CA MET A 126 3.14 6.16 13.83
C MET A 126 3.11 5.65 15.28
N ALA A 127 2.25 4.67 15.58
CA ALA A 127 2.24 4.02 16.89
C ALA A 127 3.53 3.22 17.17
N LEU A 128 4.23 2.78 16.12
CA LEU A 128 5.57 2.19 16.23
C LEU A 128 6.69 3.24 16.39
N GLY A 129 6.37 4.54 16.23
CA GLY A 129 7.33 5.64 16.32
C GLY A 129 7.93 6.07 14.96
N VAL A 130 7.39 5.58 13.84
CA VAL A 130 7.83 6.00 12.50
C VAL A 130 7.32 7.41 12.19
N SER A 131 8.16 8.25 11.57
CA SER A 131 7.79 9.63 11.21
C SER A 131 6.62 9.64 10.20
N GLY A 132 5.46 10.12 10.64
CA GLY A 132 4.30 10.31 9.77
C GLY A 132 4.54 11.34 8.65
N GLU A 133 5.44 12.30 8.87
CA GLU A 133 5.83 13.27 7.84
C GLU A 133 6.65 12.61 6.72
N ALA A 134 7.61 11.75 7.08
CA ALA A 134 8.37 10.97 6.12
C ALA A 134 7.46 10.01 5.32
N LEU A 135 6.52 9.34 6.00
CA LEU A 135 5.56 8.44 5.36
C LEU A 135 4.67 9.16 4.33
N LEU A 136 4.06 10.28 4.72
CA LEU A 136 3.22 11.07 3.81
C LEU A 136 4.02 11.61 2.63
N THR A 137 5.23 12.11 2.87
CA THR A 137 6.10 12.62 1.81
C THR A 137 6.49 11.51 0.84
N SER A 138 6.84 10.33 1.36
CA SER A 138 7.15 9.14 0.56
C SER A 138 5.97 8.72 -0.32
N CYS A 139 4.75 8.66 0.23
CA CYS A 139 3.54 8.33 -0.56
C CYS A 139 3.33 9.28 -1.74
N ILE A 140 3.51 10.59 -1.54
CA ILE A 140 3.34 11.60 -2.61
C ILE A 140 4.43 11.44 -3.67
N MET A 141 5.69 11.24 -3.27
CA MET A 141 6.82 11.07 -4.18
C MET A 141 6.76 9.76 -4.98
N SER A 142 6.19 8.70 -4.41
CA SER A 142 6.08 7.39 -5.06
C SER A 142 5.09 7.38 -6.24
N ILE A 143 4.13 8.30 -6.32
CA ILE A 143 3.15 8.36 -7.43
C ILE A 143 3.77 8.64 -8.80
N PRO A 144 4.53 9.73 -9.01
CA PRO A 144 5.18 9.95 -10.30
C PRO A 144 6.16 8.81 -10.63
N CYS A 145 6.82 8.24 -9.62
CA CYS A 145 7.68 7.07 -9.79
C CYS A 145 6.90 5.83 -10.24
N SER A 146 5.69 5.59 -9.72
CA SER A 146 4.84 4.46 -10.07
C SER A 146 4.31 4.57 -11.50
N LEU A 147 3.92 5.78 -11.91
CA LEU A 147 3.54 6.08 -13.30
C LEU A 147 4.69 5.79 -14.26
N MET A 148 5.88 6.33 -13.96
CA MET A 148 7.08 6.15 -14.78
C MET A 148 7.45 4.67 -14.91
N VAL A 149 7.64 3.97 -13.78
CA VAL A 149 8.10 2.57 -13.79
C VAL A 149 7.05 1.65 -14.42
N SER A 150 5.76 1.89 -14.15
CA SER A 150 4.67 1.12 -14.77
C SER A 150 4.67 1.28 -16.29
N LYS A 151 4.73 2.52 -16.79
CA LYS A 151 4.65 2.78 -18.24
C LYS A 151 5.92 2.38 -19.00
N ILE A 152 7.09 2.37 -18.37
CA ILE A 152 8.30 1.77 -18.94
C ILE A 152 8.13 0.25 -19.09
N ARG A 153 7.57 -0.41 -18.07
CA ARG A 153 7.39 -1.88 -18.08
C ARG A 153 6.25 -2.33 -18.98
N TYR A 154 5.14 -1.61 -18.95
CA TYR A 154 3.89 -1.98 -19.62
C TYR A 154 3.30 -0.74 -20.32
N PRO A 155 3.85 -0.36 -21.49
CA PRO A 155 3.41 0.83 -22.21
C PRO A 155 1.98 0.67 -22.74
N GLU A 156 1.29 1.80 -22.88
CA GLU A 156 -0.06 1.84 -23.45
C GLU A 156 0.00 1.52 -24.95
N THR A 157 -0.61 0.40 -25.34
CA THR A 157 -0.68 -0.04 -26.75
C THR A 157 -2.10 -0.03 -27.30
N GLN A 158 -3.10 0.12 -26.42
CA GLN A 158 -4.52 0.12 -26.76
C GLN A 158 -5.09 1.52 -26.61
N GLU A 159 -6.20 1.79 -27.30
CA GLU A 159 -6.89 3.06 -27.12
C GLU A 159 -7.69 3.03 -25.81
N SER A 160 -7.27 3.83 -24.83
CA SER A 160 -8.00 4.00 -23.58
C SER A 160 -9.34 4.70 -23.83
N LEU A 161 -10.40 4.19 -23.21
CA LEU A 161 -11.73 4.81 -23.23
C LEU A 161 -11.78 6.16 -22.49
N THR A 162 -10.78 6.45 -21.65
CA THR A 162 -10.68 7.69 -20.86
C THR A 162 -9.47 8.51 -21.26
N ARG A 163 -8.99 8.34 -22.49
CA ARG A 163 -7.86 9.10 -23.00
C ARG A 163 -8.20 10.59 -22.98
N HIS A 164 -7.42 11.39 -22.25
CA HIS A 164 -7.55 12.85 -22.12
C HIS A 164 -8.85 13.40 -21.51
N GLU A 165 -9.85 12.57 -21.18
CA GLU A 165 -11.10 13.00 -20.55
C GLU A 165 -11.45 12.13 -19.33
N ILE A 166 -11.82 12.80 -18.24
CA ILE A 166 -12.43 12.16 -17.08
C ILE A 166 -13.93 12.05 -17.34
N LYS A 167 -14.34 11.15 -18.22
CA LYS A 167 -15.75 10.77 -18.36
C LYS A 167 -16.04 9.68 -17.35
N ILE A 168 -16.57 10.06 -16.19
CA ILE A 168 -17.13 9.14 -15.20
C ILE A 168 -18.28 8.39 -15.89
N PRO A 169 -18.14 7.08 -16.17
CA PRO A 169 -19.25 6.28 -16.66
C PRO A 169 -20.37 6.45 -15.64
N PRO A 170 -21.62 6.67 -16.07
CA PRO A 170 -22.72 6.76 -15.13
C PRO A 170 -22.66 5.52 -14.24
N ALA A 171 -22.41 5.74 -12.95
CA ALA A 171 -22.42 4.66 -11.96
C ALA A 171 -23.79 3.98 -12.07
N ASP A 172 -23.79 2.64 -12.03
CA ASP A 172 -25.02 1.88 -12.07
C ASP A 172 -26.00 2.44 -11.01
N PRO A 173 -27.29 2.66 -11.32
CA PRO A 173 -28.24 3.21 -10.35
C PRO A 173 -28.32 2.40 -9.05
N SER A 174 -27.98 1.11 -9.11
CA SER A 174 -27.90 0.20 -7.97
C SER A 174 -26.72 0.45 -7.03
N ASP A 175 -25.67 1.17 -7.48
CA ASP A 175 -24.47 1.47 -6.69
C ASP A 175 -24.56 2.83 -5.96
N ARG A 176 -25.62 3.62 -6.17
CA ARG A 176 -25.80 4.89 -5.46
C ARG A 176 -26.43 4.66 -4.10
N SER A 177 -25.70 5.05 -3.05
CA SER A 177 -26.29 5.15 -1.72
C SER A 177 -27.44 6.16 -1.72
N SER A 178 -28.57 5.75 -1.16
CA SER A 178 -29.82 6.53 -1.16
C SER A 178 -29.74 7.78 -0.27
N ASN A 179 -28.88 7.76 0.75
CA ASN A 179 -28.63 8.89 1.65
C ASN A 179 -27.24 8.74 2.30
N LEU A 180 -26.83 9.76 3.07
CA LEU A 180 -25.53 9.81 3.72
C LEU A 180 -25.30 8.66 4.71
N LEU A 181 -26.33 8.28 5.47
CA LEU A 181 -26.25 7.20 6.44
C LEU A 181 -26.10 5.84 5.74
N HIS A 182 -26.80 5.64 4.63
CA HIS A 182 -26.65 4.47 3.77
C HIS A 182 -25.24 4.40 3.17
N ALA A 183 -24.66 5.53 2.74
CA ALA A 183 -23.28 5.59 2.26
C ALA A 183 -22.27 5.17 3.36
N LEU A 184 -22.46 5.69 4.56
CA LEU A 184 -21.64 5.39 5.73
C LEU A 184 -21.72 3.90 6.11
N ALA A 185 -22.93 3.33 6.17
CA ALA A 185 -23.14 1.91 6.48
C ALA A 185 -22.52 0.97 5.44
N ASN A 186 -22.67 1.31 4.15
CA ASN A 186 -22.05 0.54 3.06
C ASN A 186 -20.52 0.62 3.12
N GLY A 187 -19.95 1.81 3.40
CA GLY A 187 -18.51 1.95 3.57
C GLY A 187 -17.95 1.19 4.77
N GLY A 188 -18.69 1.11 5.87
CA GLY A 188 -18.34 0.24 6.99
C GLY A 188 -18.30 -1.24 6.59
N SER A 189 -19.30 -1.71 5.84
CA SER A 189 -19.39 -3.10 5.35
C SER A 189 -18.26 -3.46 4.37
N ILE A 190 -17.92 -2.53 3.48
CA ILE A 190 -16.76 -2.67 2.58
C ILE A 190 -15.47 -2.70 3.39
N GLY A 191 -15.34 -1.83 4.39
CA GLY A 191 -14.19 -1.82 5.31
C GLY A 191 -14.00 -3.14 6.05
N ILE A 192 -15.09 -3.78 6.51
CA ILE A 192 -15.04 -5.13 7.10
C ILE A 192 -14.48 -6.13 6.09
N SER A 193 -14.94 -6.10 4.85
CA SER A 193 -14.46 -7.01 3.79
C SER A 193 -12.96 -6.83 3.53
N VAL A 194 -12.48 -5.59 3.51
CA VAL A 194 -11.05 -5.27 3.39
C VAL A 194 -10.27 -5.80 4.59
N VAL A 195 -10.75 -5.58 5.82
CA VAL A 195 -10.10 -6.08 7.04
C VAL A 195 -10.03 -7.60 7.07
N LEU A 196 -11.11 -8.30 6.72
CA LEU A 196 -11.13 -9.77 6.68
C LEU A 196 -10.17 -10.31 5.60
N CYS A 197 -10.14 -9.68 4.43
CA CYS A 197 -9.19 -10.03 3.36
C CYS A 197 -7.74 -9.81 3.82
N MET A 198 -7.46 -8.70 4.49
CA MET A 198 -6.15 -8.39 5.06
C MET A 198 -5.74 -9.42 6.12
N ALA A 199 -6.61 -9.68 7.11
CA ALA A 199 -6.35 -10.65 8.17
C ALA A 199 -6.08 -12.06 7.61
N SER A 200 -6.93 -12.51 6.68
CA SER A 200 -6.79 -13.81 6.03
C SER A 200 -5.46 -13.95 5.27
N ASN A 201 -5.10 -12.95 4.45
CA ASN A 201 -3.86 -12.97 3.68
C ASN A 201 -2.62 -12.90 4.58
N ILE A 202 -2.63 -12.06 5.62
CA ILE A 202 -1.52 -11.96 6.57
C ILE A 202 -1.32 -13.30 7.28
N ILE A 203 -2.38 -13.91 7.81
CA ILE A 203 -2.28 -15.22 8.49
C ILE A 203 -1.73 -16.27 7.52
N ALA A 204 -2.32 -16.41 6.34
CA ALA A 204 -1.94 -17.45 5.38
C ALA A 204 -0.48 -17.30 4.93
N ILE A 205 -0.07 -16.09 4.54
CA ILE A 205 1.25 -15.85 3.96
C ILE A 205 2.34 -15.84 5.02
N LEU A 206 2.11 -15.26 6.21
CA LEU A 206 3.09 -15.33 7.29
C LEU A 206 3.25 -16.77 7.79
N SER A 207 2.16 -17.51 8.00
CA SER A 207 2.27 -18.92 8.39
C SER A 207 3.06 -19.74 7.36
N LEU A 208 2.84 -19.50 6.07
CA LEU A 208 3.61 -20.16 5.01
C LEU A 208 5.09 -19.72 5.02
N LEU A 209 5.37 -18.43 5.19
CA LEU A 209 6.73 -17.89 5.28
C LEU A 209 7.50 -18.55 6.43
N TYR A 210 6.92 -18.61 7.62
CA TYR A 210 7.56 -19.25 8.77
C TYR A 210 7.71 -20.76 8.61
N ALA A 211 6.76 -21.42 7.93
CA ALA A 211 6.91 -22.84 7.57
C ALA A 211 8.09 -23.08 6.61
N ILE A 212 8.24 -22.21 5.59
CA ILE A 212 9.39 -22.26 4.67
C ILE A 212 10.70 -21.97 5.42
N ASN A 213 10.72 -20.96 6.28
CA ASN A 213 11.90 -20.63 7.10
C ASN A 213 12.30 -21.78 8.02
N ALA A 214 11.34 -22.48 8.63
CA ALA A 214 11.64 -23.67 9.43
C ALA A 214 12.28 -24.78 8.58
N GLY A 215 11.77 -25.01 7.37
CA GLY A 215 12.37 -25.95 6.41
C GLY A 215 13.77 -25.52 5.95
N LEU A 216 13.98 -24.22 5.67
CA LEU A 216 15.28 -23.67 5.31
C LEU A 216 16.27 -23.75 6.46
N THR A 217 15.84 -23.47 7.69
CA THR A 217 16.69 -23.58 8.88
C THR A 217 17.11 -25.04 9.09
N TRP A 218 16.17 -25.98 8.94
CA TRP A 218 16.47 -27.41 8.94
C TRP A 218 17.52 -27.80 7.88
N LEU A 219 17.39 -27.27 6.65
CA LEU A 219 18.39 -27.47 5.60
C LEU A 219 19.74 -26.78 5.92
N GLY A 220 19.70 -25.58 6.50
CA GLY A 220 20.85 -24.78 6.88
C GLY A 220 21.76 -25.49 7.87
N HIS A 221 21.18 -26.29 8.78
CA HIS A 221 21.95 -27.11 9.71
C HIS A 221 22.88 -28.12 9.01
N PHE A 222 22.53 -28.64 7.82
CA PHE A 222 23.42 -29.55 7.07
C PHE A 222 24.63 -28.85 6.46
N VAL A 223 24.54 -27.53 6.22
CA VAL A 223 25.63 -26.70 5.67
C VAL A 223 26.24 -25.76 6.71
N ASN A 224 25.97 -26.01 8.00
CA ASN A 224 26.47 -25.25 9.15
C ASN A 224 26.08 -23.75 9.15
N ILE A 225 24.96 -23.40 8.53
CA ILE A 225 24.36 -22.06 8.59
C ILE A 225 23.23 -22.08 9.61
N GLN A 226 23.37 -21.27 10.67
CA GLN A 226 22.34 -21.11 11.68
C GLN A 226 21.24 -20.15 11.18
N GLU A 227 19.98 -20.49 11.44
CA GLU A 227 18.80 -19.64 11.16
C GLU A 227 18.63 -19.20 9.69
N LEU A 228 18.94 -20.11 8.76
CA LEU A 228 18.71 -19.85 7.34
C LEU A 228 17.21 -19.58 7.07
N SER A 229 16.92 -18.37 6.60
CA SER A 229 15.56 -17.91 6.29
C SER A 229 15.49 -17.24 4.91
N LEU A 230 14.28 -17.14 4.36
CA LEU A 230 14.05 -16.39 3.11
C LEU A 230 14.46 -14.93 3.25
N GLN A 231 14.19 -14.33 4.41
CA GLN A 231 14.60 -12.96 4.72
C GLN A 231 16.11 -12.85 4.68
N MET A 232 16.84 -13.76 5.35
CA MET A 232 18.31 -13.75 5.33
C MET A 232 18.86 -13.80 3.90
N ILE A 233 18.42 -14.78 3.11
CA ILE A 233 18.89 -15.00 1.74
C ILE A 233 18.60 -13.77 0.87
N THR A 234 17.35 -13.33 0.85
CA THR A 234 16.95 -12.20 0.00
C THR A 234 17.45 -10.85 0.52
N GLY A 235 17.75 -10.73 1.81
CA GLY A 235 18.33 -9.53 2.39
C GLY A 235 19.74 -9.27 1.87
N TYR A 236 20.55 -10.32 1.66
CA TYR A 236 21.83 -10.18 0.96
C TYR A 236 21.66 -9.82 -0.52
N ILE A 237 20.60 -10.30 -1.17
CA ILE A 237 20.27 -9.92 -2.56
C ILE A 237 19.88 -8.43 -2.64
N PHE A 238 19.31 -7.86 -1.58
CA PHE A 238 18.94 -6.45 -1.51
C PHE A 238 20.07 -5.51 -1.08
N VAL A 239 21.23 -6.01 -0.64
CA VAL A 239 22.39 -5.17 -0.28
C VAL A 239 22.82 -4.22 -1.41
N PRO A 240 22.99 -4.67 -2.68
CA PRO A 240 23.29 -3.77 -3.78
C PRO A 240 22.21 -2.70 -4.00
N MET A 241 20.94 -3.05 -3.76
CA MET A 241 19.84 -2.10 -3.89
C MET A 241 19.86 -1.06 -2.76
N ALA A 242 20.12 -1.49 -1.52
CA ALA A 242 20.33 -0.58 -0.39
C ALA A 242 21.47 0.40 -0.66
N TRP A 243 22.57 -0.10 -1.24
CA TRP A 243 23.71 0.74 -1.63
C TRP A 243 23.33 1.76 -2.71
N LEU A 244 22.59 1.35 -3.75
CA LEU A 244 22.11 2.25 -4.81
C LEU A 244 21.14 3.33 -4.31
N MET A 245 20.40 3.06 -3.23
CA MET A 245 19.54 4.06 -2.59
C MET A 245 20.31 5.04 -1.69
N GLY A 246 21.62 4.85 -1.51
CA GLY A 246 22.47 5.73 -0.72
C GLY A 246 22.41 5.48 0.78
N VAL A 247 22.15 4.25 1.21
CA VAL A 247 22.29 3.80 2.61
C VAL A 247 23.77 3.79 3.01
N ASP A 248 24.07 4.07 4.29
CA ASP A 248 25.44 4.05 4.78
C ASP A 248 26.04 2.64 4.70
N ASN A 249 27.33 2.55 4.36
CA ASN A 249 28.02 1.27 4.14
C ASN A 249 27.94 0.31 5.35
N GLY A 250 27.89 0.84 6.58
CA GLY A 250 27.75 0.04 7.80
C GLY A 250 26.36 -0.55 8.04
N ASP A 251 25.34 -0.06 7.32
CA ASP A 251 23.93 -0.40 7.51
C ASP A 251 23.32 -1.19 6.35
N LEU A 252 24.07 -1.39 5.26
CA LEU A 252 23.59 -2.03 4.02
C LEU A 252 22.91 -3.38 4.26
N VAL A 253 23.49 -4.23 5.11
CA VAL A 253 22.94 -5.55 5.42
C VAL A 253 21.64 -5.40 6.22
N LYS A 254 21.60 -4.52 7.22
CA LYS A 254 20.42 -4.30 8.06
C LYS A 254 19.25 -3.77 7.21
N VAL A 255 19.51 -2.78 6.34
CA VAL A 255 18.48 -2.25 5.44
C VAL A 255 18.06 -3.28 4.39
N GLY A 256 19.01 -4.06 3.86
CA GLY A 256 18.69 -5.20 2.99
C GLY A 256 17.76 -6.22 3.65
N GLN A 257 18.00 -6.56 4.93
CA GLN A 257 17.11 -7.42 5.70
C GLN A 257 15.73 -6.80 5.90
N LEU A 258 15.64 -5.50 6.22
CA LEU A 258 14.35 -4.81 6.33
C LEU A 258 13.55 -4.84 5.01
N MET A 259 14.22 -4.64 3.87
CA MET A 259 13.59 -4.74 2.55
C MET A 259 13.10 -6.18 2.26
N ALA A 260 13.86 -7.18 2.67
CA ALA A 260 13.45 -8.58 2.56
C ALA A 260 12.24 -8.90 3.45
N THR A 261 12.25 -8.44 4.71
CA THR A 261 11.10 -8.54 5.62
C THR A 261 9.87 -7.89 5.01
N LYS A 262 10.01 -6.69 4.40
CA LYS A 262 8.89 -6.05 3.69
C LYS A 262 8.32 -6.95 2.61
N ILE A 263 9.16 -7.48 1.71
CA ILE A 263 8.71 -8.22 0.53
C ILE A 263 7.98 -9.51 0.92
N TRP A 264 8.55 -10.30 1.83
CA TRP A 264 8.00 -11.61 2.19
C TRP A 264 6.92 -11.54 3.25
N ALA A 265 7.11 -10.70 4.28
CA ALA A 265 6.17 -10.54 5.37
C ALA A 265 5.22 -9.39 5.08
N ASN A 266 5.59 -8.15 5.41
CA ASN A 266 4.91 -6.92 5.05
C ASN A 266 5.69 -5.73 5.60
N GLU A 267 5.32 -4.53 5.17
CA GLU A 267 5.95 -3.28 5.61
C GLU A 267 5.74 -2.99 7.10
N TYR A 268 4.61 -3.40 7.71
CA TYR A 268 4.38 -3.21 9.15
C TYR A 268 5.40 -3.97 10.00
N MET A 269 5.66 -5.24 9.68
CA MET A 269 6.67 -6.05 10.36
C MET A 269 8.08 -5.50 10.13
N ALA A 270 8.39 -5.03 8.93
CA ALA A 270 9.67 -4.38 8.66
C ALA A 270 9.84 -3.10 9.50
N TYR A 271 8.81 -2.25 9.61
CA TYR A 271 8.85 -1.10 10.51
C TYR A 271 8.99 -1.51 11.98
N GLN A 272 8.30 -2.55 12.41
CA GLN A 272 8.43 -3.07 13.77
C GLN A 272 9.87 -3.53 14.05
N GLU A 273 10.50 -4.29 13.14
CA GLU A 273 11.91 -4.70 13.26
C GLU A 273 12.86 -3.50 13.27
N MET A 274 12.61 -2.50 12.42
CA MET A 274 13.40 -1.26 12.38
C MET A 274 13.34 -0.52 13.73
N MET A 275 12.15 -0.44 14.34
CA MET A 275 11.92 0.28 15.60
C MET A 275 12.22 -0.54 16.87
N THR A 276 12.54 -1.83 16.74
CA THR A 276 12.84 -2.70 17.89
C THR A 276 14.23 -3.32 17.77
N THR A 277 14.42 -4.20 16.78
CA THR A 277 15.66 -4.97 16.58
C THR A 277 16.81 -4.09 16.15
N TYR A 278 16.55 -3.11 15.27
CA TYR A 278 17.56 -2.19 14.73
C TYR A 278 17.48 -0.78 15.34
N ALA A 279 16.72 -0.61 16.42
CA ALA A 279 16.57 0.68 17.09
C ALA A 279 17.92 1.22 17.55
N GLY A 280 18.27 2.44 17.13
CA GLY A 280 19.56 3.07 17.46
C GLY A 280 20.78 2.41 16.80
N GLN A 281 20.59 1.41 15.93
CA GLN A 281 21.69 0.76 15.20
C GLN A 281 21.88 1.29 13.78
N LEU A 282 20.90 2.01 13.24
CA LEU A 282 20.95 2.65 11.92
C LEU A 282 21.33 4.12 12.10
N SER A 283 22.11 4.66 11.16
CA SER A 283 22.32 6.11 11.10
C SER A 283 21.01 6.85 10.82
N GLU A 284 20.97 8.17 11.10
CA GLU A 284 19.80 8.99 10.77
C GLU A 284 19.47 8.94 9.27
N ARG A 285 20.51 8.99 8.43
CA ARG A 285 20.41 8.84 6.98
C ARG A 285 19.84 7.48 6.59
N SER A 286 20.39 6.38 7.09
CA SER A 286 19.91 5.01 6.81
C SER A 286 18.48 4.81 7.28
N THR A 287 18.12 5.37 8.44
CA THR A 287 16.76 5.33 8.99
C THR A 287 15.77 6.06 8.07
N LEU A 288 16.15 7.24 7.56
CA LEU A 288 15.33 7.99 6.61
C LEU A 288 15.15 7.22 5.29
N VAL A 289 16.24 6.74 4.69
CA VAL A 289 16.20 5.98 3.43
C VAL A 289 15.38 4.70 3.59
N ALA A 290 15.60 3.95 4.68
CA ALA A 290 14.79 2.77 4.99
C ALA A 290 13.31 3.14 5.18
N THR A 291 13.00 4.26 5.84
CA THR A 291 11.61 4.69 6.03
C THR A 291 10.88 4.88 4.70
N TYR A 292 11.54 5.47 3.69
CA TYR A 292 10.96 5.65 2.36
C TYR A 292 10.91 4.34 1.57
N ALA A 293 11.99 3.54 1.62
CA ALA A 293 12.06 2.26 0.90
C ALA A 293 11.01 1.26 1.40
N LEU A 294 10.68 1.32 2.69
CA LEU A 294 9.64 0.48 3.30
C LEU A 294 8.23 0.99 3.02
N CYS A 295 8.04 2.28 2.70
CA CYS A 295 6.73 2.91 2.58
C CYS A 295 6.00 2.52 1.27
N GLY A 296 5.43 1.32 1.25
CA GLY A 296 4.52 0.86 0.20
C GLY A 296 4.09 -0.58 0.38
N PHE A 297 2.92 -0.94 -0.14
CA PHE A 297 2.34 -2.28 -0.05
C PHE A 297 2.94 -3.32 -1.01
N ALA A 298 4.06 -3.01 -1.66
CA ALA A 298 4.76 -3.94 -2.54
C ALA A 298 5.35 -5.13 -1.74
N ASN A 299 4.51 -6.15 -1.54
CA ASN A 299 4.83 -7.38 -0.81
C ASN A 299 3.86 -8.52 -1.16
N VAL A 300 4.18 -9.74 -0.72
CA VAL A 300 3.40 -10.94 -1.05
C VAL A 300 1.95 -10.86 -0.51
N PRO A 301 1.68 -10.42 0.75
CA PRO A 301 0.29 -10.19 1.18
C PRO A 301 -0.45 -9.12 0.41
N GLY A 302 0.24 -8.06 -0.01
CA GLY A 302 -0.31 -7.03 -0.87
C GLY A 302 -0.79 -7.58 -2.21
N MET A 303 -0.05 -8.53 -2.81
CA MET A 303 -0.50 -9.20 -4.03
C MET A 303 -1.80 -9.96 -3.83
N GLY A 304 -1.91 -10.71 -2.73
CA GLY A 304 -3.15 -11.41 -2.36
C GLY A 304 -4.32 -10.45 -2.16
N MET A 305 -4.08 -9.31 -1.50
CA MET A 305 -5.09 -8.28 -1.29
C MET A 305 -5.56 -7.67 -2.62
N GLN A 306 -4.65 -7.33 -3.54
CA GLN A 306 -5.03 -6.78 -4.84
C GLN A 306 -5.81 -7.78 -5.69
N ILE A 307 -5.39 -9.05 -5.73
CA ILE A 307 -6.14 -10.11 -6.44
C ILE A 307 -7.55 -10.23 -5.85
N GLY A 308 -7.67 -10.27 -4.52
CA GLY A 308 -8.96 -10.41 -3.85
C GLY A 308 -9.89 -9.22 -4.09
N VAL A 309 -9.40 -8.01 -3.84
CA VAL A 309 -10.22 -6.78 -3.97
C VAL A 309 -10.55 -6.50 -5.43
N LEU A 310 -9.57 -6.39 -6.33
CA LEU A 310 -9.84 -6.09 -7.74
C LEU A 310 -10.61 -7.23 -8.42
N GLY A 311 -10.35 -8.49 -8.06
CA GLY A 311 -11.08 -9.64 -8.57
C GLY A 311 -12.55 -9.63 -8.15
N SER A 312 -12.87 -9.22 -6.92
CA SER A 312 -14.27 -9.06 -6.48
C SER A 312 -14.98 -7.89 -7.16
N LEU A 313 -14.25 -6.82 -7.49
CA LEU A 313 -14.80 -5.64 -8.16
C LEU A 313 -15.00 -5.83 -9.67
N ALA A 314 -14.15 -6.65 -10.30
CA ALA A 314 -14.22 -6.98 -11.72
C ALA A 314 -14.00 -8.49 -11.96
N PRO A 315 -15.00 -9.35 -11.64
CA PRO A 315 -14.84 -10.82 -11.72
C PRO A 315 -14.42 -11.35 -13.08
N GLY A 316 -14.82 -10.68 -14.18
CA GLY A 316 -14.42 -11.03 -15.55
C GLY A 316 -12.96 -10.72 -15.89
N ARG A 317 -12.22 -10.00 -15.03
CA ARG A 317 -10.82 -9.59 -15.25
C ARG A 317 -9.83 -10.23 -14.28
N THR A 318 -10.27 -11.15 -13.42
CA THR A 318 -9.41 -11.83 -12.44
C THR A 318 -8.18 -12.48 -13.08
N GLY A 319 -8.35 -13.10 -14.25
CA GLY A 319 -7.22 -13.70 -15.00
C GLY A 319 -6.18 -12.69 -15.49
N ASP A 320 -6.58 -11.46 -15.83
CA ASP A 320 -5.64 -10.39 -16.16
C ASP A 320 -4.90 -9.90 -14.92
N ILE A 321 -5.65 -9.63 -13.84
CA ILE A 321 -5.11 -9.14 -12.57
C ILE A 321 -4.04 -10.11 -12.05
N SER A 322 -4.34 -11.41 -11.99
CA SER A 322 -3.39 -12.42 -11.52
C SER A 322 -2.12 -12.53 -12.38
N ARG A 323 -2.20 -12.27 -13.69
CA ARG A 323 -1.02 -12.29 -14.59
C ARG A 323 -0.15 -11.05 -14.44
N LEU A 324 -0.75 -9.91 -14.09
CA LEU A 324 -0.06 -8.63 -14.00
C LEU A 324 0.48 -8.34 -12.60
N VAL A 325 -0.09 -8.94 -11.54
CA VAL A 325 0.16 -8.56 -10.14
C VAL A 325 1.62 -8.63 -9.73
N VAL A 326 2.35 -9.66 -10.15
CA VAL A 326 3.78 -9.83 -9.82
C VAL A 326 4.62 -8.72 -10.47
N SER A 327 4.32 -8.42 -11.73
CA SER A 327 4.98 -7.33 -12.46
C SER A 327 4.71 -5.99 -11.78
N ALA A 328 3.45 -5.72 -11.44
CA ALA A 328 3.05 -4.49 -10.77
C ALA A 328 3.65 -4.34 -9.37
N MET A 329 3.75 -5.44 -8.60
CA MET A 329 4.39 -5.43 -7.28
C MET A 329 5.87 -5.06 -7.38
N ILE A 330 6.60 -5.67 -8.33
CA ILE A 330 8.01 -5.33 -8.57
C ILE A 330 8.15 -3.86 -8.98
N CYS A 331 7.28 -3.38 -9.88
CA CYS A 331 7.28 -1.98 -10.29
C CYS A 331 7.01 -1.05 -9.10
N GLY A 332 6.04 -1.37 -8.23
CA GLY A 332 5.72 -0.57 -7.05
C GLY A 332 6.86 -0.56 -6.03
N PHE A 333 7.54 -1.69 -5.85
CA PHE A 333 8.74 -1.78 -5.01
C PHE A 333 9.87 -0.90 -5.54
N ILE A 334 10.15 -0.96 -6.84
CA ILE A 334 11.15 -0.10 -7.50
C ILE A 334 10.76 1.38 -7.32
N SER A 335 9.48 1.73 -7.43
CA SER A 335 9.02 3.11 -7.18
C SER A 335 9.34 3.59 -5.77
N THR A 336 9.15 2.74 -4.74
CA THR A 336 9.55 3.07 -3.36
C THR A 336 11.07 3.16 -3.19
N CYS A 337 11.85 2.41 -3.97
CA CYS A 337 13.31 2.52 -3.96
C CYS A 337 13.80 3.82 -4.61
N ILE A 338 13.15 4.27 -5.69
CA ILE A 338 13.46 5.54 -6.35
C ILE A 338 13.14 6.72 -5.41
N SER A 339 11.98 6.69 -4.74
CA SER A 339 11.64 7.74 -3.77
C SER A 339 12.59 7.74 -2.57
N ALA A 340 13.04 6.57 -2.11
CA ALA A 340 14.06 6.45 -1.08
C ALA A 340 15.42 7.00 -1.51
N ALA A 341 15.86 6.71 -2.73
CA ALA A 341 17.11 7.25 -3.28
C ALA A 341 17.05 8.79 -3.38
N MET A 342 15.90 9.35 -3.76
CA MET A 342 15.69 10.80 -3.75
C MET A 342 15.77 11.40 -2.34
N ALA A 343 15.16 10.73 -1.34
CA ALA A 343 15.27 11.16 0.05
C ALA A 343 16.71 11.11 0.56
N GLY A 344 17.45 10.04 0.24
CA GLY A 344 18.87 9.92 0.57
C GLY A 344 19.77 10.94 -0.16
N MET A 345 19.36 11.44 -1.32
CA MET A 345 20.10 12.52 -2.00
C MET A 345 19.91 13.88 -1.32
N LEU A 346 18.78 14.08 -0.64
CA LEU A 346 18.41 15.34 0.02
C LEU A 346 18.73 15.36 1.53
N SER A 347 19.30 14.27 2.06
CA SER A 347 19.67 14.07 3.47
C SER A 347 21.15 14.28 3.73
#